data_AF-A0A6J4UK20-F1
#
_entry.id   AF-A0A6J4UK20-F1
#
_cell.length_a   1.000
_cell.length_b   1.000
_cell.length_c   1.000
_cell.angle_alpha   90.00
_cell.angle_beta   90.00
_cell.angle_gamma   90.00
#
_symmetry.space_group_name_H-M   'P 1'
#
loop_
_entity.id
_entity.type
_entity.pdbx_description
1 polymer ?
#
loop_
_entity_poly.entity_id
_entity_poly.type
_entity_poly.pdbx_seq_one_letter_code
_entity_poly.pdbx_strand_id
1 'polypeptide(L)'
;MRRQIIGSGLSDNTVVWECPSCNRESRRFASLPRYAAPMTAPPTLTTGGTAEVRRYIALLSTLGFRLRPDERWLPDELAMVAEALADLLRVARWSPEVCANALGGPITLLRDHSGPITTDAAGTRYPILGLYDANRRLLTVNDWSFDARVGGVTNGRRVLLHELAHAWDRRAAYRLSLGITLLPGPRASGYARVSRFEDWAEAVMGAVYGAEPGHESFDRTAAGYPSPRLRYTRWAFARYRRRGDKRSR
;
A
#
# COMPACT_ATOMS: atom_id res chain seq x y z
N MET A 1 7.41 48.36 -28.49
CA MET A 1 8.51 49.03 -27.76
C MET A 1 8.06 49.25 -26.33
N ARG A 2 8.98 49.07 -25.35
CA ARG A 2 8.88 49.23 -23.87
C ARG A 2 8.32 48.07 -23.02
N ARG A 3 9.27 47.39 -22.36
CA ARG A 3 9.17 46.71 -21.05
C ARG A 3 9.14 47.76 -19.92
N GLN A 4 8.53 47.45 -18.77
CA GLN A 4 9.21 47.50 -17.47
C GLN A 4 8.48 46.66 -16.39
N ILE A 5 9.26 46.11 -15.45
CA ILE A 5 8.93 45.16 -14.37
C ILE A 5 9.00 45.89 -13.00
N ILE A 6 8.52 45.21 -11.94
CA ILE A 6 8.73 45.36 -10.46
C ILE A 6 7.57 46.09 -9.75
N GLY A 7 6.91 45.60 -8.69
CA GLY A 7 7.08 44.42 -7.82
C GLY A 7 6.12 44.47 -6.61
N SER A 8 6.28 43.52 -5.68
CA SER A 8 5.57 43.29 -4.38
C SER A 8 4.19 42.64 -4.48
N GLY A 9 3.80 41.59 -3.76
CA GLY A 9 4.42 40.80 -2.70
C GLY A 9 3.31 40.23 -1.79
N LEU A 10 3.18 38.89 -1.71
CA LEU A 10 2.41 38.07 -0.73
C LEU A 10 0.88 38.37 -0.66
N SER A 11 -0.06 37.46 -0.49
CA SER A 11 -0.16 36.08 -0.03
C SER A 11 -1.51 35.51 -0.54
N ASP A 12 -1.78 34.23 -0.26
CA ASP A 12 -3.04 33.52 -0.51
C ASP A 12 -3.25 32.94 -1.90
N ASN A 13 -2.42 31.93 -2.19
CA ASN A 13 -2.80 30.84 -3.08
C ASN A 13 -2.73 29.54 -2.29
N THR A 14 -3.78 29.24 -1.53
CA THR A 14 -4.08 27.87 -1.07
C THR A 14 -4.42 27.04 -2.31
N VAL A 15 -3.39 26.51 -2.97
CA VAL A 15 -3.53 25.59 -4.10
C VAL A 15 -3.34 24.17 -3.59
N VAL A 16 -4.49 23.52 -3.41
CA VAL A 16 -4.83 22.12 -3.68
C VAL A 16 -3.66 21.11 -3.63
N TRP A 17 -3.65 20.25 -2.61
CA TRP A 17 -2.91 18.98 -2.62
C TRP A 17 -3.64 17.96 -3.50
N GLU A 18 -3.48 18.12 -4.82
CA GLU A 18 -3.79 17.10 -5.81
C GLU A 18 -2.65 16.07 -5.82
N CYS A 19 -2.96 14.81 -5.52
CA CYS A 19 -2.05 13.66 -5.63
C CYS A 19 -1.61 13.49 -7.11
N PRO A 20 -0.39 13.88 -7.50
CA PRO A 20 0.07 13.77 -8.88
C PRO A 20 0.56 12.35 -9.19
N SER A 21 0.72 11.45 -8.22
CA SER A 21 1.08 10.03 -8.45
C SER A 21 -0.10 9.16 -8.90
N CYS A 22 -1.32 9.73 -8.94
CA CYS A 22 -2.43 9.19 -9.72
C CYS A 22 -2.39 9.54 -11.22
N ASN A 23 -1.50 10.43 -11.74
CA ASN A 23 -1.26 10.51 -13.20
C ASN A 23 -0.07 11.32 -13.78
N ARG A 24 0.86 11.92 -13.03
CA ARG A 24 1.93 12.76 -13.58
C ARG A 24 3.35 12.55 -13.06
N GLU A 25 3.57 11.93 -11.90
CA GLU A 25 4.96 11.63 -11.48
C GLU A 25 5.54 10.34 -12.06
N SER A 26 4.70 9.39 -12.51
CA SER A 26 5.16 8.19 -13.21
C SER A 26 5.86 8.45 -14.55
N ARG A 27 5.83 9.70 -15.07
CA ARG A 27 6.57 10.12 -16.27
C ARG A 27 7.89 10.85 -15.99
N ARG A 28 8.27 11.10 -14.73
CA ARG A 28 9.55 11.76 -14.38
C ARG A 28 10.60 10.84 -13.74
N PHE A 29 10.29 9.58 -13.47
CA PHE A 29 11.27 8.60 -12.99
C PHE A 29 12.29 8.14 -14.04
N ALA A 30 12.32 8.73 -15.23
CA ALA A 30 13.31 8.45 -16.26
C ALA A 30 14.70 9.09 -15.99
N SER A 31 14.85 9.93 -14.95
CA SER A 31 16.13 10.56 -14.64
C SER A 31 16.22 11.03 -13.18
N LEU A 32 16.48 10.11 -12.26
CA LEU A 32 16.98 10.48 -10.93
C LEU A 32 18.43 9.99 -10.78
N PRO A 33 19.33 10.79 -10.18
CA PRO A 33 20.70 10.36 -9.92
C PRO A 33 20.69 9.15 -8.99
N ARG A 34 21.35 8.07 -9.43
CA ARG A 34 21.58 6.86 -8.64
C ARG A 34 22.42 7.24 -7.41
N TYR A 35 21.78 7.47 -6.27
CA TYR A 35 22.50 7.48 -5.00
C TYR A 35 22.58 6.03 -4.50
N ALA A 36 23.72 5.40 -4.74
CA ALA A 36 24.10 4.18 -4.07
C ALA A 36 24.41 4.52 -2.60
N ALA A 37 23.43 4.33 -1.71
CA ALA A 37 23.78 4.11 -0.32
C ALA A 37 24.55 2.77 -0.25
N PRO A 38 25.61 2.65 0.56
CA PRO A 38 26.29 1.38 0.73
C PRO A 38 25.33 0.43 1.43
N MET A 39 24.65 -0.41 0.65
CA MET A 39 23.99 -1.60 1.15
C MET A 39 25.10 -2.49 1.69
N THR A 40 25.11 -2.71 3.01
CA THR A 40 25.83 -3.83 3.61
C THR A 40 25.50 -5.09 2.83
N ALA A 41 26.52 -5.83 2.43
CA ALA A 41 26.38 -7.04 1.62
C ALA A 41 25.31 -7.97 2.25
N PRO A 42 24.34 -8.47 1.46
CA PRO A 42 23.35 -9.39 1.97
C PRO A 42 24.04 -10.63 2.52
N PRO A 43 23.55 -11.21 3.64
CA PRO A 43 24.13 -12.42 4.20
C PRO A 43 24.14 -13.55 3.17
N THR A 44 25.22 -14.32 3.18
CA THR A 44 25.47 -15.44 2.27
C THR A 44 24.35 -16.47 2.38
N LEU A 45 23.58 -16.63 1.29
CA LEU A 45 22.45 -17.56 1.20
C LEU A 45 22.91 -19.01 1.38
N THR A 46 22.31 -19.70 2.35
CA THR A 46 22.35 -21.15 2.49
C THR A 46 21.56 -21.83 1.36
N THR A 47 21.99 -23.02 0.98
CA THR A 47 21.56 -23.82 -0.18
C THR A 47 20.07 -24.22 -0.23
N GLY A 48 19.23 -23.79 0.72
CA GLY A 48 17.78 -24.01 0.74
C GLY A 48 16.95 -23.02 -0.10
N GLY A 49 17.54 -21.91 -0.56
CA GLY A 49 16.79 -20.77 -1.12
C GLY A 49 15.95 -21.05 -2.37
N THR A 50 16.34 -21.99 -3.24
CA THR A 50 15.65 -22.20 -4.53
C THR A 50 14.35 -22.99 -4.41
N ALA A 51 14.23 -23.91 -3.44
CA ALA A 51 12.99 -24.66 -3.22
C ALA A 51 11.95 -23.78 -2.51
N GLU A 52 12.39 -23.01 -1.52
CA GLU A 52 11.52 -22.11 -0.77
C GLU A 52 10.99 -20.95 -1.62
N VAL A 53 11.86 -20.32 -2.42
CA VAL A 53 11.43 -19.29 -3.40
C VAL A 53 10.38 -19.84 -4.34
N ARG A 54 10.58 -21.05 -4.89
CA ARG A 54 9.58 -21.70 -5.76
C ARG A 54 8.25 -21.95 -5.05
N ARG A 55 8.28 -22.36 -3.77
CA ARG A 55 7.08 -22.55 -2.95
C ARG A 55 6.30 -21.23 -2.81
N TYR A 56 6.98 -20.15 -2.46
CA TYR A 56 6.30 -18.85 -2.32
C TYR A 56 5.79 -18.32 -3.66
N ILE A 57 6.55 -18.45 -4.75
CA ILE A 57 6.08 -18.05 -6.09
C ILE A 57 4.80 -18.80 -6.47
N ALA A 58 4.76 -20.12 -6.21
CA ALA A 58 3.56 -20.91 -6.47
C ALA A 58 2.36 -20.42 -5.62
N LEU A 59 2.57 -20.17 -4.33
CA LEU A 59 1.53 -19.63 -3.43
C LEU A 59 1.03 -18.25 -3.89
N LEU A 60 1.93 -17.34 -4.23
CA LEU A 60 1.57 -16.02 -4.73
C LEU A 60 0.80 -16.11 -6.06
N SER A 61 1.17 -17.06 -6.91
CA SER A 61 0.47 -17.32 -8.18
C SER A 61 -0.97 -17.78 -7.98
N THR A 62 -1.26 -18.64 -6.98
CA THR A 62 -2.66 -19.04 -6.68
C THR A 62 -3.52 -17.88 -6.17
N LEU A 63 -2.88 -16.85 -5.62
CA LEU A 63 -3.50 -15.61 -5.18
C LEU A 63 -3.62 -14.55 -6.31
N GLY A 64 -3.19 -14.90 -7.53
CA GLY A 64 -3.25 -14.02 -8.68
C GLY A 64 -2.06 -13.06 -8.81
N PHE A 65 -1.00 -13.23 -8.03
CA PHE A 65 0.20 -12.42 -8.16
C PHE A 65 1.14 -13.00 -9.22
N ARG A 66 1.80 -12.11 -9.95
CA ARG A 66 2.81 -12.46 -10.95
C ARG A 66 4.11 -11.78 -10.58
N LEU A 67 5.20 -12.53 -10.59
CA LEU A 67 6.53 -11.96 -10.43
C LEU A 67 7.15 -11.84 -11.82
N ARG A 68 8.02 -10.86 -12.04
CA ARG A 68 8.76 -10.81 -13.31
C ARG A 68 9.88 -11.87 -13.30
N PRO A 69 10.11 -12.58 -14.41
CA PRO A 69 11.09 -13.67 -14.46
C PRO A 69 12.54 -13.24 -14.18
N ASP A 70 12.87 -11.98 -14.46
CA ASP A 70 14.20 -11.38 -14.31
C ASP A 70 14.45 -10.80 -12.90
N GLU A 71 13.41 -10.70 -12.08
CA GLU A 71 13.55 -10.20 -10.71
C GLU A 71 14.11 -11.25 -9.77
N ARG A 72 15.11 -10.85 -8.99
CA ARG A 72 15.67 -11.68 -7.93
C ARG A 72 14.99 -11.34 -6.62
N TRP A 73 14.20 -12.29 -6.14
CA TRP A 73 13.58 -12.21 -4.83
C TRP A 73 14.29 -13.15 -3.85
N LEU A 74 14.57 -12.64 -2.65
CA LEU A 74 15.08 -13.45 -1.55
C LEU A 74 13.92 -14.21 -0.86
N PRO A 75 14.18 -15.35 -0.21
CA PRO A 75 13.17 -16.11 0.52
C PRO A 75 12.37 -15.26 1.51
N ASP A 76 13.06 -14.47 2.34
CA ASP A 76 12.43 -13.64 3.38
C ASP A 76 11.57 -12.52 2.79
N GLU A 77 11.93 -12.00 1.61
CA GLU A 77 11.15 -10.97 0.93
C GLU A 77 9.82 -11.54 0.42
N LEU A 78 9.85 -12.76 -0.12
CA LEU A 78 8.64 -13.46 -0.54
C LEU A 78 7.81 -13.93 0.64
N ALA A 79 8.46 -14.35 1.74
CA ALA A 79 7.79 -14.68 2.99
C ALA A 79 7.00 -13.48 3.51
N MET A 80 7.61 -12.29 3.55
CA MET A 80 6.96 -11.04 3.94
C MET A 80 5.68 -10.78 3.13
N VAL A 81 5.76 -10.91 1.79
CA VAL A 81 4.59 -10.72 0.91
C VAL A 81 3.51 -11.78 1.18
N ALA A 82 3.91 -13.04 1.26
CA ALA A 82 3.00 -14.16 1.49
C ALA A 82 2.29 -14.04 2.85
N GLU A 83 3.00 -13.64 3.90
CA GLU A 83 2.45 -13.44 5.24
C GLU A 83 1.47 -12.27 5.28
N ALA A 84 1.76 -11.15 4.61
CA ALA A 84 0.83 -10.03 4.58
C ALA A 84 -0.50 -10.46 3.93
N LEU A 85 -0.41 -11.19 2.82
CA LEU A 85 -1.59 -11.75 2.14
C LEU A 85 -2.31 -12.76 3.03
N ALA A 86 -1.60 -13.66 3.70
CA ALA A 86 -2.19 -14.61 4.63
C ALA A 86 -2.97 -13.92 5.75
N ASP A 87 -2.44 -12.82 6.28
CA ASP A 87 -3.13 -12.03 7.30
C ASP A 87 -4.37 -11.31 6.78
N LEU A 88 -4.30 -10.74 5.57
CA LEU A 88 -5.49 -10.18 4.93
C LEU A 88 -6.56 -11.26 4.74
N LEU A 89 -6.20 -12.43 4.19
CA LEU A 89 -7.13 -13.54 3.98
C LEU A 89 -7.76 -14.00 5.28
N ARG A 90 -6.97 -14.12 6.35
CA ARG A 90 -7.42 -14.52 7.68
C ARG A 90 -8.42 -13.53 8.26
N VAL A 91 -8.08 -12.24 8.28
CA VAL A 91 -8.92 -11.19 8.88
C VAL A 91 -10.17 -10.93 8.04
N ALA A 92 -10.04 -10.88 6.71
CA ALA A 92 -11.16 -10.71 5.79
C ALA A 92 -12.02 -11.98 5.66
N ARG A 93 -11.48 -13.13 6.10
CA ARG A 93 -12.05 -14.48 5.94
C ARG A 93 -12.33 -14.78 4.48
N TRP A 94 -11.34 -14.53 3.63
CA TRP A 94 -11.40 -14.74 2.19
C TRP A 94 -10.70 -16.05 1.80
N SER A 95 -11.22 -16.70 0.78
CA SER A 95 -10.44 -17.68 0.02
C SER A 95 -9.48 -16.96 -0.94
N PRO A 96 -8.46 -17.65 -1.47
CA PRO A 96 -7.61 -17.13 -2.53
C PRO A 96 -8.37 -16.52 -3.72
N GLU A 97 -9.44 -17.19 -4.17
CA GLU A 97 -10.24 -16.77 -5.32
C GLU A 97 -11.03 -15.49 -5.02
N VAL A 98 -11.58 -15.38 -3.80
CA VAL A 98 -12.25 -14.15 -3.34
C VAL A 98 -11.27 -12.99 -3.32
N CYS A 99 -10.04 -13.22 -2.83
CA CYS A 99 -8.99 -12.20 -2.79
C CYS A 99 -8.63 -11.72 -4.20
N ALA A 100 -8.32 -12.64 -5.12
CA ALA A 100 -8.01 -12.29 -6.51
C ALA A 100 -9.15 -11.50 -7.18
N ASN A 101 -10.42 -11.86 -6.91
CA ASN A 101 -11.58 -11.14 -7.42
C ASN A 101 -11.74 -9.75 -6.78
N ALA A 102 -11.55 -9.63 -5.46
CA ALA A 102 -11.63 -8.36 -4.74
C ALA A 102 -10.58 -7.36 -5.24
N LEU A 103 -9.35 -7.83 -5.44
CA LEU A 103 -8.25 -7.04 -5.99
C LEU A 103 -8.44 -6.70 -7.48
N GLY A 104 -9.38 -7.36 -8.17
CA GLY A 104 -9.72 -7.06 -9.57
C GLY A 104 -8.89 -7.80 -10.61
N GLY A 105 -8.40 -8.99 -10.27
CA GLY A 105 -7.58 -9.83 -11.13
C GLY A 105 -6.09 -9.69 -10.85
N PRO A 106 -5.23 -10.22 -11.74
CA PRO A 106 -3.82 -10.38 -11.45
C PRO A 106 -3.09 -9.06 -11.15
N ILE A 107 -2.12 -9.11 -10.23
CA ILE A 107 -1.23 -7.99 -9.90
C ILE A 107 0.21 -8.46 -10.12
N THR A 108 0.98 -7.68 -10.88
CA THR A 108 2.41 -7.92 -11.00
C THR A 108 3.11 -7.33 -9.78
N LEU A 109 3.90 -8.12 -9.08
CA LEU A 109 4.82 -7.65 -8.05
C LEU A 109 6.15 -7.29 -8.71
N LEU A 110 6.70 -6.14 -8.32
CA LEU A 110 8.03 -5.69 -8.73
C LEU A 110 8.87 -5.41 -7.50
N ARG A 111 10.05 -6.03 -7.43
CA ARG A 111 11.08 -5.65 -6.48
C ARG A 111 11.88 -4.47 -7.02
N ASP A 112 11.86 -3.33 -6.34
CA ASP A 112 12.68 -2.17 -6.70
C ASP A 112 13.77 -1.88 -5.65
N HIS A 113 15.01 -1.86 -6.13
CA HIS A 113 16.22 -1.64 -5.33
C HIS A 113 16.68 -0.17 -5.33
N SER A 114 15.92 0.73 -5.96
CA SER A 114 16.29 2.15 -6.06
C SER A 114 16.17 2.92 -4.73
N GLY A 115 15.43 2.38 -3.76
CA GLY A 115 15.23 2.98 -2.44
C GLY A 115 14.72 4.43 -2.48
N PRO A 116 13.64 4.73 -3.21
CA PRO A 116 13.24 6.09 -3.48
C PRO A 116 12.80 6.82 -2.20
N ILE A 117 13.11 8.13 -2.12
CA ILE A 117 12.82 9.00 -0.98
C ILE A 117 12.00 10.19 -1.47
N THR A 118 10.93 10.51 -0.74
CA THR A 118 10.11 11.72 -0.94
C THR A 118 10.35 12.73 0.18
N THR A 119 9.93 13.98 -0.05
CA THR A 119 10.04 15.07 0.92
C THR A 119 8.67 15.71 1.12
N ASP A 120 8.25 15.89 2.37
CA ASP A 120 6.99 16.56 2.69
C ASP A 120 7.09 18.10 2.62
N ALA A 121 5.98 18.78 2.89
CA ALA A 121 5.91 20.25 2.87
C ALA A 121 6.78 20.93 3.93
N ALA A 122 7.13 20.22 5.01
CA ALA A 122 8.00 20.69 6.08
C ALA A 122 9.48 20.43 5.78
N GLY A 123 9.81 19.80 4.64
CA GLY A 123 11.18 19.43 4.27
C GLY A 123 11.63 18.09 4.85
N THR A 124 10.75 17.36 5.52
CA THR A 124 11.08 16.06 6.10
C THR A 124 11.13 14.99 5.02
N ARG A 125 12.19 14.19 5.03
CA ARG A 125 12.43 13.15 4.03
C ARG A 125 11.96 11.79 4.52
N TYR A 126 11.21 11.07 3.68
CA TYR A 126 10.68 9.75 3.99
C TYR A 126 10.96 8.76 2.88
N PRO A 127 11.42 7.54 3.19
CA PRO A 127 11.53 6.50 2.19
C PRO A 127 10.15 6.03 1.74
N ILE A 128 9.99 5.81 0.44
CA ILE A 128 8.80 5.19 -0.12
C ILE A 128 8.99 3.67 0.02
N LEU A 129 8.08 3.01 0.73
CA LEU A 129 8.20 1.57 1.00
C LEU A 129 7.56 0.72 -0.11
N GLY A 130 6.51 1.22 -0.74
CA GLY A 130 5.86 0.59 -1.89
C GLY A 130 5.03 1.58 -2.71
N LEU A 131 4.53 1.12 -3.85
CA LEU A 131 3.66 1.91 -4.73
C LEU A 131 2.80 0.99 -5.59
N TYR A 132 1.51 1.28 -5.69
CA TYR A 132 0.63 0.64 -6.67
C TYR A 132 0.36 1.52 -7.91
N ASP A 133 0.77 1.05 -9.08
CA ASP A 133 0.37 1.59 -10.38
C ASP A 133 -0.91 0.87 -10.87
N ALA A 134 -2.03 1.57 -10.74
CA ALA A 134 -3.34 1.10 -11.15
C ALA A 134 -3.49 0.84 -12.65
N ASN A 135 -2.78 1.58 -13.51
CA ASN A 135 -2.88 1.44 -14.96
C ASN A 135 -2.17 0.18 -15.44
N ARG A 136 -1.05 -0.17 -14.80
CA ARG A 136 -0.24 -1.35 -15.13
C ARG A 136 -0.56 -2.56 -14.27
N ARG A 137 -1.39 -2.39 -13.22
CA ARG A 137 -1.62 -3.37 -12.16
C ARG A 137 -0.31 -3.90 -11.58
N LEU A 138 0.60 -2.97 -11.28
CA LEU A 138 1.94 -3.22 -10.79
C LEU A 138 2.04 -2.73 -9.36
N LEU A 139 2.43 -3.60 -8.43
CA LEU A 139 2.76 -3.23 -7.06
C LEU A 139 4.27 -3.34 -6.89
N THR A 140 4.91 -2.22 -6.62
CA THR A 140 6.33 -2.15 -6.32
C THR A 140 6.56 -2.28 -4.82
N VAL A 141 7.51 -3.13 -4.44
CA VAL A 141 8.03 -3.27 -3.07
C VAL A 141 9.50 -2.85 -3.05
N ASN A 142 9.79 -1.77 -2.32
CA ASN A 142 11.11 -1.16 -2.28
C ASN A 142 11.99 -1.74 -1.16
N ASP A 143 13.32 -1.60 -1.28
CA ASP A 143 14.29 -2.10 -0.28
C ASP A 143 13.98 -1.64 1.14
N TRP A 144 13.50 -0.40 1.28
CA TRP A 144 13.13 0.17 2.55
C TRP A 144 12.03 -0.62 3.28
N SER A 145 11.18 -1.37 2.57
CA SER A 145 10.18 -2.26 3.21
C SER A 145 10.79 -3.33 4.11
N PHE A 146 12.09 -3.60 3.96
CA PHE A 146 12.82 -4.62 4.73
C PHE A 146 13.77 -4.00 5.76
N ASP A 147 13.96 -2.68 5.74
CA ASP A 147 14.93 -2.00 6.59
C ASP A 147 14.39 -1.80 8.01
N ALA A 148 15.13 -2.30 9.00
CA ALA A 148 14.74 -2.22 10.41
C ALA A 148 14.54 -0.79 10.93
N ARG A 149 15.24 0.21 10.35
CA ARG A 149 15.13 1.63 10.75
C ARG A 149 13.76 2.23 10.47
N VAL A 150 13.01 1.64 9.53
CA VAL A 150 11.65 2.06 9.20
C VAL A 150 10.62 1.00 9.62
N GLY A 151 10.99 0.11 10.55
CA GLY A 151 10.12 -0.93 11.11
C GLY A 151 10.22 -2.30 10.44
N GLY A 152 11.10 -2.47 9.45
CA GLY A 152 11.43 -3.75 8.81
C GLY A 152 10.22 -4.48 8.26
N VAL A 153 10.29 -5.82 8.28
CA VAL A 153 9.26 -6.74 7.77
C VAL A 153 7.85 -6.36 8.26
N THR A 154 7.69 -6.00 9.53
CA THR A 154 6.39 -5.60 10.09
C THR A 154 5.81 -4.40 9.35
N ASN A 155 6.60 -3.35 9.10
CA ASN A 155 6.12 -2.18 8.38
C ASN A 155 5.99 -2.44 6.88
N GLY A 156 6.89 -3.24 6.29
CA GLY A 156 6.76 -3.69 4.90
C GLY A 156 5.43 -4.40 4.63
N ARG A 157 4.99 -5.28 5.55
CA ARG A 157 3.69 -5.96 5.46
C ARG A 157 2.52 -5.00 5.55
N ARG A 158 2.61 -3.98 6.42
CA ARG A 158 1.60 -2.93 6.56
C ARG A 158 1.44 -2.15 5.26
N VAL A 159 2.54 -1.68 4.68
CA VAL A 159 2.53 -0.93 3.41
C VAL A 159 2.07 -1.80 2.26
N LEU A 160 2.50 -3.06 2.17
CA LEU A 160 2.01 -3.96 1.13
C LEU A 160 0.47 -4.07 1.15
N LEU A 161 -0.14 -4.22 2.33
CA LEU A 161 -1.59 -4.25 2.44
C LEU A 161 -2.25 -2.92 2.13
N HIS A 162 -1.63 -1.80 2.50
CA HIS A 162 -2.07 -0.47 2.11
C HIS A 162 -2.14 -0.35 0.58
N GLU A 163 -1.07 -0.70 -0.14
CA GLU A 163 -1.02 -0.63 -1.60
C GLU A 163 -2.03 -1.58 -2.28
N LEU A 164 -2.25 -2.78 -1.70
CA LEU A 164 -3.29 -3.70 -2.18
C LEU A 164 -4.70 -3.16 -1.97
N ALA A 165 -4.93 -2.41 -0.89
CA ALA A 165 -6.22 -1.79 -0.65
C ALA A 165 -6.55 -0.70 -1.70
N HIS A 166 -5.54 -0.01 -2.23
CA HIS A 166 -5.69 0.87 -3.39
C HIS A 166 -6.11 0.11 -4.65
N ALA A 167 -5.51 -1.06 -4.91
CA ALA A 167 -5.92 -1.93 -6.01
C ALA A 167 -7.39 -2.36 -5.89
N TRP A 168 -7.81 -2.74 -4.67
CA TRP A 168 -9.18 -3.10 -4.38
C TRP A 168 -10.15 -1.92 -4.57
N ASP A 169 -9.83 -0.74 -4.07
CA ASP A 169 -10.70 0.42 -4.22
C ASP A 169 -10.81 0.88 -5.68
N ARG A 170 -9.72 0.84 -6.44
CA ARG A 170 -9.75 1.08 -7.88
C ARG A 170 -10.69 0.11 -8.59
N ARG A 171 -10.65 -1.19 -8.25
CA ARG A 171 -11.59 -2.20 -8.77
C ARG A 171 -13.04 -1.89 -8.39
N ALA A 172 -13.26 -1.28 -7.23
CA ALA A 172 -14.55 -0.80 -6.75
C ALA A 172 -14.95 0.58 -7.32
N ALA A 173 -14.18 1.13 -8.26
CA ALA A 173 -14.34 2.48 -8.81
C ALA A 173 -14.38 3.57 -7.71
N TYR A 174 -13.48 3.47 -6.74
CA TYR A 174 -13.31 4.39 -5.61
C TYR A 174 -14.48 4.48 -4.63
N ARG A 175 -15.42 3.55 -4.71
CA ARG A 175 -16.62 3.55 -3.86
C ARG A 175 -16.29 3.22 -2.41
N LEU A 176 -15.19 2.50 -2.13
CA LEU A 176 -14.81 2.16 -0.76
C LEU A 176 -14.23 3.40 -0.06
N SER A 177 -13.31 4.13 -0.70
CA SER A 177 -12.82 5.42 -0.21
C SER A 177 -13.93 6.46 -0.09
N LEU A 178 -14.82 6.57 -1.07
CA LEU A 178 -15.95 7.49 -0.98
C LEU A 178 -16.86 7.16 0.22
N GLY A 179 -17.16 5.87 0.43
CA GLY A 179 -18.02 5.48 1.55
C GLY A 179 -17.37 5.71 2.91
N ILE A 180 -16.09 5.37 3.09
CA ILE A 180 -15.43 5.50 4.39
C ILE A 180 -15.18 6.96 4.79
N THR A 181 -14.94 7.83 3.81
CA THR A 181 -14.63 9.25 4.07
C THR A 181 -15.83 10.02 4.60
N LEU A 182 -17.04 9.56 4.31
CA LEU A 182 -18.30 10.10 4.84
C LEU A 182 -18.61 9.63 6.27
N LEU A 183 -17.86 8.66 6.81
CA LEU A 183 -18.12 8.12 8.13
C LEU A 183 -17.47 8.96 9.23
N PRO A 184 -18.18 9.15 10.37
CA PRO A 184 -17.64 9.87 11.50
C PRO A 184 -16.60 9.03 12.25
N GLY A 185 -15.86 9.71 13.12
CA GLY A 185 -14.88 9.10 14.00
C GLY A 185 -13.44 9.17 13.48
N PRO A 186 -12.51 8.68 14.29
CA PRO A 186 -11.08 8.77 14.06
C PRO A 186 -10.63 7.92 12.86
N ARG A 187 -9.63 8.43 12.13
CA ARG A 187 -8.97 7.71 11.04
C ARG A 187 -7.84 6.84 11.60
N ALA A 188 -7.45 5.80 10.86
CA ALA A 188 -6.48 4.81 11.31
C ALA A 188 -5.03 5.32 11.43
N SER A 189 -4.74 6.48 10.85
CA SER A 189 -3.42 7.12 10.84
C SER A 189 -3.50 8.62 10.60
N GLY A 190 -2.37 9.30 10.78
CA GLY A 190 -2.22 10.70 10.40
C GLY A 190 -2.29 10.89 8.88
N TYR A 191 -1.74 9.92 8.12
CA TYR A 191 -1.75 9.94 6.67
C TYR A 191 -3.18 9.86 6.10
N ALA A 192 -4.02 9.02 6.70
CA ALA A 192 -5.43 8.96 6.37
C ALA A 192 -6.14 10.32 6.51
N ARG A 193 -5.71 11.22 7.40
CA ARG A 193 -6.34 12.55 7.61
C ARG A 193 -6.10 13.52 6.46
N VAL A 194 -4.94 13.44 5.83
CA VAL A 194 -4.53 14.43 4.82
C VAL A 194 -5.04 14.10 3.42
N SER A 195 -5.36 12.83 3.14
CA SER A 195 -5.91 12.41 1.85
C SER A 195 -7.06 11.43 2.02
N ARG A 196 -8.19 11.78 1.42
CA ARG A 196 -9.40 10.94 1.42
C ARG A 196 -9.21 9.61 0.67
N PHE A 197 -8.21 9.53 -0.21
CA PHE A 197 -7.89 8.32 -0.96
C PHE A 197 -7.09 7.33 -0.11
N GLU A 198 -6.35 7.83 0.89
CA GLU A 198 -5.57 6.98 1.81
C GLU A 198 -6.43 6.40 2.92
N ASP A 199 -7.53 7.07 3.26
CA ASP A 199 -8.41 6.69 4.37
C ASP A 199 -8.90 5.23 4.30
N TRP A 200 -9.23 4.75 3.09
CA TRP A 200 -9.59 3.35 2.89
C TRP A 200 -8.41 2.40 3.10
N ALA A 201 -7.27 2.69 2.47
CA ALA A 201 -6.10 1.83 2.54
C ALA A 201 -5.57 1.70 3.99
N GLU A 202 -5.53 2.83 4.67
CA GLU A 202 -5.19 2.95 6.08
C GLU A 202 -6.18 2.21 6.99
N ALA A 203 -7.48 2.25 6.68
CA ALA A 203 -8.49 1.51 7.43
C ALA A 203 -8.40 -0.01 7.22
N VAL A 204 -8.03 -0.48 6.02
CA VAL A 204 -7.76 -1.91 5.77
C VAL A 204 -6.54 -2.34 6.59
N MET A 205 -5.44 -1.60 6.52
CA MET A 205 -4.25 -1.85 7.34
C MET A 205 -4.60 -1.86 8.83
N GLY A 206 -5.35 -0.86 9.31
CA GLY A 206 -5.78 -0.73 10.70
C GLY A 206 -6.67 -1.88 11.17
N ALA A 207 -7.51 -2.44 10.27
CA ALA A 207 -8.32 -3.60 10.60
C ALA A 207 -7.51 -4.90 10.73
N VAL A 208 -6.36 -5.01 10.04
CA VAL A 208 -5.50 -6.20 10.07
C VAL A 208 -4.46 -6.13 11.18
N TYR A 209 -3.79 -5.00 11.33
CA TYR A 209 -2.62 -4.83 12.21
C TYR A 209 -2.83 -3.83 13.36
N GLY A 210 -4.02 -3.24 13.48
CA GLY A 210 -4.26 -2.12 14.39
C GLY A 210 -3.82 -0.78 13.80
N ALA A 211 -4.44 0.28 14.32
CA ALA A 211 -4.15 1.66 13.96
C ALA A 211 -2.72 2.07 14.35
N GLU A 212 -2.23 3.15 13.76
CA GLU A 212 -0.97 3.74 14.20
C GLU A 212 -1.06 4.23 15.66
N PRO A 213 0.06 4.23 16.41
CA PRO A 213 0.13 4.86 17.71
C PRO A 213 -0.42 6.30 17.68
N GLY A 214 -1.22 6.66 18.69
CA GLY A 214 -1.93 7.95 18.73
C GLY A 214 -3.22 8.02 17.92
N HIS A 215 -3.58 6.95 17.19
CA HIS A 215 -4.84 6.82 16.43
C HIS A 215 -5.69 5.63 16.93
N GLU A 216 -5.41 5.17 18.16
CA GLU A 216 -6.00 4.00 18.84
C GLU A 216 -7.51 4.07 19.09
N SER A 217 -8.18 5.13 18.67
CA SER A 217 -9.63 5.23 18.68
C SER A 217 -10.25 4.77 17.35
N PHE A 218 -9.45 4.46 16.33
CA PHE A 218 -9.96 3.90 15.08
C PHE A 218 -10.71 2.58 15.29
N ASP A 219 -10.30 1.74 16.24
CA ASP A 219 -10.94 0.44 16.45
C ASP A 219 -12.26 0.55 17.23
N ARG A 220 -12.43 1.57 18.08
CA ARG A 220 -13.55 1.72 19.00
C ARG A 220 -14.08 3.15 19.18
N THR A 221 -15.38 3.24 19.40
CA THR A 221 -16.06 4.45 19.88
C THR A 221 -15.73 4.73 21.35
N ALA A 222 -16.07 5.92 21.84
CA ALA A 222 -15.96 6.26 23.26
C ALA A 222 -16.72 5.30 24.19
N ALA A 223 -17.79 4.67 23.68
CA ALA A 223 -18.57 3.65 24.40
C ALA A 223 -18.02 2.21 24.25
N GLY A 224 -16.83 2.03 23.64
CA GLY A 224 -16.18 0.72 23.49
C GLY A 224 -16.66 -0.13 22.31
N TYR A 225 -17.70 0.27 21.60
CA TYR A 225 -18.17 -0.44 20.39
C TYR A 225 -17.21 -0.24 19.21
N PRO A 226 -17.13 -1.18 18.25
CA PRO A 226 -16.36 -0.97 17.03
C PRO A 226 -16.72 0.33 16.32
N SER A 227 -15.70 1.10 15.90
CA SER A 227 -15.93 2.40 15.26
C SER A 227 -16.74 2.25 13.96
N PRO A 228 -17.47 3.29 13.51
CA PRO A 228 -18.16 3.28 12.21
C PRO A 228 -17.24 2.88 11.04
N ARG A 229 -15.99 3.35 11.07
CA ARG A 229 -14.99 3.08 10.03
C ARG A 229 -14.51 1.64 10.04
N LEU A 230 -14.20 1.07 11.22
CA LEU A 230 -13.86 -0.35 11.33
C LEU A 230 -15.03 -1.25 10.93
N ARG A 231 -16.27 -0.90 11.31
CA ARG A 231 -17.48 -1.62 10.88
C ARG A 231 -17.64 -1.59 9.37
N TYR A 232 -17.36 -0.47 8.73
CA TYR A 232 -17.40 -0.34 7.27
C TYR A 232 -16.34 -1.20 6.58
N THR A 233 -15.09 -1.20 7.08
CA THR A 233 -14.04 -2.10 6.56
C THR A 233 -14.43 -3.56 6.69
N ARG A 234 -14.98 -3.96 7.84
CA ARG A 234 -15.48 -5.34 8.06
C ARG A 234 -16.67 -5.68 7.16
N TRP A 235 -17.56 -4.73 6.92
CA TRP A 235 -18.65 -4.91 5.95
C TRP A 235 -18.10 -5.13 4.53
N ALA A 236 -17.08 -4.36 4.12
CA ALA A 236 -16.46 -4.53 2.81
C ALA A 236 -15.80 -5.92 2.68
N PHE A 237 -15.09 -6.41 3.70
CA PHE A 237 -14.58 -7.78 3.73
C PHE A 237 -15.73 -8.80 3.52
N ALA A 238 -16.81 -8.69 4.29
CA ALA A 238 -17.94 -9.62 4.20
C ALA A 238 -18.67 -9.55 2.85
N ARG A 239 -18.78 -8.35 2.24
CA ARG A 239 -19.44 -8.14 0.95
C ARG A 239 -18.74 -8.90 -0.17
N TYR A 240 -17.41 -8.87 -0.22
CA TYR A 240 -16.66 -9.53 -1.28
C TYR A 240 -16.56 -11.04 -1.08
N ARG A 241 -16.55 -11.51 0.17
CA ARG A 241 -16.70 -12.95 0.49
C ARG A 241 -17.94 -13.57 -0.15
N ARG A 242 -19.12 -12.98 0.07
CA ARG A 242 -20.40 -13.49 -0.45
C ARG A 242 -20.53 -13.45 -1.98
N ARG A 243 -19.74 -12.62 -2.66
CA ARG A 243 -19.74 -12.54 -4.13
C ARG A 243 -18.95 -13.68 -4.77
N GLY A 244 -17.94 -14.23 -4.09
CA GLY A 244 -17.24 -15.43 -4.54
C GLY A 244 -18.16 -16.64 -4.56
N ASP A 245 -18.92 -16.85 -3.47
CA ASP A 245 -19.80 -18.02 -3.29
C ASP A 245 -20.92 -18.15 -4.34
N LYS A 246 -21.30 -17.05 -5.00
CA LYS A 246 -22.37 -17.04 -6.02
C LYS A 246 -21.90 -17.38 -7.43
N ARG A 247 -20.59 -17.42 -7.69
CA ARG A 247 -20.04 -17.78 -9.01
C ARG A 247 -19.59 -19.23 -9.10
N SER A 248 -19.58 -19.94 -7.96
CA SER A 248 -19.20 -21.36 -7.84
C SER A 248 -20.40 -22.30 -7.72
N ARG A 249 -21.62 -21.80 -7.95
CA ARG A 249 -22.86 -22.57 -8.14
C ARG A 249 -23.39 -22.32 -9.54
#